data_AF-A0A6A6YG94-F1
#
_entry.id   AF-A0A6A6YG94-F1
#
_cell.length_a   1.000
_cell.length_b   1.000
_cell.length_c   1.000
_cell.angle_alpha   90.00
_cell.angle_beta   90.00
_cell.angle_gamma   90.00
#
_symmetry.space_group_name_H-M   'P 1'
#
loop_
_entity.id
_entity.type
_entity.pdbx_description
1 polymer ?
#
loop_
_entity_poly.entity_id
_entity_poly.type
_entity_poly.pdbx_seq_one_letter_code
_entity_poly.pdbx_strand_id
1 'polypeptide(L)'
;MQRIRIPLQHLWLFPFISGTAWFVTLAVLLITWFAEGMPKYPLQSNPYVAFISDIAAFTLKPFFLTGASITGITYIATVVLVHFARYDHRVYGIADVRWKKALSIFAMVCGIIAGLGLVLLGIMDTARYRIAHQYLLLACLLGIAGSAVSTTVVYWDQVWKPSPFRNLRV
;
A
#
# COMPACT_ATOMS: atom_id res chain seq x y z
N MET A 1 22.71 20.74 -17.89
CA MET A 1 21.96 19.60 -17.33
C MET A 1 21.24 20.07 -16.06
N GLN A 2 19.92 20.24 -16.10
CA GLN A 2 19.15 20.70 -14.94
C GLN A 2 19.12 19.62 -13.85
N ARG A 3 19.66 19.95 -12.67
CA ARG A 3 19.66 19.09 -11.49
C ARG A 3 18.23 19.10 -10.93
N ILE A 4 17.43 18.08 -11.26
CA ILE A 4 16.12 17.89 -10.61
C ILE A 4 16.39 17.72 -9.12
N ARG A 5 16.05 18.74 -8.32
CA ARG A 5 16.13 18.66 -6.85
C ARG A 5 14.90 17.91 -6.37
N ILE A 6 14.92 16.57 -6.43
CA ILE A 6 13.91 15.77 -5.74
C ILE A 6 14.12 15.98 -4.24
N PRO A 7 13.15 16.54 -3.49
CA PRO A 7 13.34 16.81 -2.07
C PRO A 7 13.23 15.49 -1.28
N LEU A 8 14.32 14.73 -1.24
CA LEU A 8 14.43 13.43 -0.56
C LEU A 8 13.96 13.45 0.90
N GLN A 9 14.14 14.60 1.56
CA GLN A 9 13.70 14.87 2.92
C GLN A 9 12.18 14.72 3.14
N HIS A 10 11.36 14.76 2.08
CA HIS A 10 9.91 14.61 2.18
C HIS A 10 9.41 13.22 1.80
N LEU A 11 10.28 12.29 1.37
CA LEU A 11 9.87 10.96 0.92
C LEU A 11 9.21 10.12 2.02
N TRP A 12 9.49 10.42 3.30
CA TRP A 12 8.84 9.76 4.44
C TRP A 12 7.36 10.11 4.59
N LEU A 13 6.89 11.20 3.98
CA LEU A 13 5.49 11.62 4.06
C LEU A 13 4.56 10.62 3.36
N PHE A 14 4.97 10.04 2.22
CA PHE A 14 4.13 9.11 1.46
C PHE A 14 3.72 7.86 2.27
N PRO A 15 4.65 7.09 2.89
CA PRO A 15 4.26 5.94 3.71
C PRO A 15 3.51 6.35 4.97
N PHE A 16 3.83 7.51 5.55
CA PHE A 16 3.15 8.03 6.73
C PHE A 16 1.68 8.36 6.43
N ILE A 17 1.41 9.07 5.33
CA ILE A 17 0.05 9.39 4.88
C ILE A 17 -0.71 8.10 4.56
N SER A 18 -0.08 7.18 3.82
CA SER A 18 -0.71 5.90 3.45
C SER A 18 -1.13 5.09 4.68
N GLY A 19 -0.21 4.88 5.62
CA GLY A 19 -0.48 4.12 6.84
C GLY A 19 -1.52 4.79 7.74
N THR A 20 -1.43 6.11 7.90
CA THR A 20 -2.37 6.87 8.73
C THR A 20 -3.77 6.87 8.13
N ALA A 21 -3.90 7.12 6.81
CA ALA A 21 -5.18 7.11 6.12
C ALA A 21 -5.85 5.73 6.22
N TRP A 22 -5.08 4.65 6.01
CA TRP A 22 -5.61 3.29 6.12
C TRP A 22 -6.03 2.95 7.55
N PHE A 23 -5.20 3.27 8.54
CA PHE A 23 -5.51 3.05 9.94
C PHE A 23 -6.80 3.78 10.36
N VAL A 24 -6.93 5.07 10.03
CA VAL A 24 -8.14 5.86 10.29
C VAL A 24 -9.34 5.25 9.57
N THR A 25 -9.17 4.78 8.34
CA THR A 25 -10.25 4.14 7.57
C THR A 25 -10.79 2.92 8.29
N LEU A 26 -9.90 1.99 8.67
CA LEU A 26 -10.28 0.78 9.40
C LEU A 26 -10.86 1.08 10.78
N ALA A 27 -10.28 2.04 11.50
CA ALA A 27 -10.74 2.44 12.83
C ALA A 27 -12.17 2.98 12.78
N VAL A 28 -12.47 3.90 11.84
CA VAL A 28 -13.83 4.45 11.71
C VAL A 28 -14.83 3.36 11.33
N LEU A 29 -14.51 2.48 10.39
CA LEU A 29 -15.40 1.36 10.03
C LEU A 29 -15.72 0.50 11.25
N LEU A 30 -14.69 0.13 12.02
CA LEU A 30 -14.84 -0.75 13.16
C LEU A 30 -15.57 -0.05 14.33
N ILE A 31 -15.21 1.20 14.64
CA ILE A 31 -15.83 1.99 15.71
C ILE A 31 -17.31 2.23 15.39
N THR A 32 -17.65 2.61 14.16
CA THR A 32 -19.06 2.80 13.77
C THR A 32 -19.85 1.50 13.90
N TRP A 33 -19.29 0.37 13.46
CA TRP A 33 -19.95 -0.92 13.61
C TRP A 33 -20.17 -1.32 15.08
N PHE A 34 -19.20 -1.05 15.97
CA PHE A 34 -19.37 -1.27 17.41
C PHE A 34 -20.40 -0.31 18.02
N ALA A 35 -20.39 0.96 17.64
CA ALA A 35 -21.31 1.98 18.13
C ALA A 35 -22.77 1.69 17.72
N GLU A 36 -22.98 1.07 16.56
CA GLU A 36 -24.29 0.62 16.08
C GLU A 36 -24.77 -0.70 16.73
N GLY A 37 -23.99 -1.28 17.65
CA GLY A 37 -24.37 -2.51 18.35
C GLY A 37 -24.10 -3.79 17.55
N MET A 38 -23.09 -3.78 16.67
CA MET A 38 -22.67 -4.93 15.85
C MET A 38 -23.80 -5.49 14.96
N PRO A 39 -24.40 -4.67 14.08
CA PRO A 39 -25.48 -5.12 13.21
C PRO A 39 -25.02 -6.23 12.26
N LYS A 40 -25.95 -7.12 11.91
CA LYS A 40 -25.76 -8.13 10.86
C LYS A 40 -26.16 -7.55 9.52
N TYR A 41 -25.22 -7.54 8.58
CA TYR A 41 -25.49 -7.02 7.25
C TYR A 41 -26.17 -8.06 6.36
N PRO A 42 -27.07 -7.62 5.45
CA PRO A 42 -27.52 -8.48 4.37
C PRO A 42 -26.30 -9.04 3.65
N LEU A 43 -26.36 -10.31 3.24
CA LEU A 43 -25.32 -10.91 2.42
C LEU A 43 -23.95 -11.09 3.13
N GLN A 44 -23.86 -10.90 4.45
CA GLN A 44 -22.63 -11.16 5.23
C GLN A 44 -22.11 -12.58 4.99
N SER A 45 -20.79 -12.71 4.83
CA SER A 45 -20.19 -14.04 4.59
C SER A 45 -20.07 -14.86 5.86
N ASN A 46 -19.80 -14.22 7.00
CA ASN A 46 -19.70 -14.86 8.30
C ASN A 46 -20.98 -14.58 9.13
N PRO A 47 -21.68 -15.62 9.65
CA PRO A 47 -22.91 -15.42 10.43
C PRO A 47 -22.72 -14.72 11.80
N TYR A 48 -21.50 -14.75 12.34
CA TYR A 48 -21.21 -14.32 13.71
C TYR A 48 -20.59 -12.92 13.82
N VAL A 49 -19.62 -12.60 12.94
CA VAL A 49 -18.88 -11.33 12.96
C VAL A 49 -18.79 -10.79 11.53
N ALA A 50 -19.27 -9.57 11.31
CA ALA A 50 -19.22 -8.93 10.00
C ALA A 50 -17.76 -8.70 9.56
N PHE A 51 -17.44 -8.99 8.30
CA PHE A 51 -16.15 -8.60 7.76
C PHE A 51 -16.11 -7.08 7.53
N ILE A 52 -14.92 -6.49 7.60
CA ILE A 52 -14.73 -5.05 7.32
C ILE A 52 -15.25 -4.68 5.92
N SER A 53 -15.10 -5.58 4.96
CA SER A 53 -15.66 -5.43 3.61
C SER A 53 -17.19 -5.36 3.61
N ASP A 54 -17.86 -6.10 4.50
CA ASP A 54 -19.32 -6.07 4.64
C ASP A 54 -19.76 -4.73 5.26
N ILE A 55 -19.06 -4.24 6.29
CA ILE A 55 -19.30 -2.92 6.91
C ILE A 55 -19.12 -1.80 5.87
N ALA A 56 -18.04 -1.87 5.08
CA ALA A 56 -17.71 -0.89 4.06
C ALA A 56 -18.67 -0.88 2.85
N ALA A 57 -19.43 -1.96 2.59
CA ALA A 57 -20.27 -2.05 1.40
C ALA A 57 -21.58 -1.23 1.46
N PHE A 58 -21.97 -0.76 2.66
CA PHE A 58 -23.23 -0.03 2.88
C PHE A 58 -22.97 1.46 3.11
N THR A 59 -23.41 2.01 4.23
CA THR A 59 -23.37 3.45 4.55
C THR A 59 -21.96 4.04 4.46
N LEU A 60 -20.94 3.27 4.81
CA LEU A 60 -19.56 3.74 4.87
C LEU A 60 -18.76 3.54 3.56
N LYS A 61 -19.43 3.15 2.45
CA LYS A 61 -18.77 2.98 1.16
C LYS A 61 -18.02 4.22 0.66
N PRO A 62 -18.59 5.45 0.71
CA PRO A 62 -17.87 6.64 0.27
C PRO A 62 -16.60 6.91 1.11
N PHE A 63 -16.69 6.62 2.41
CA PHE A 63 -15.57 6.80 3.34
C PHE A 63 -14.46 5.78 3.06
N PHE A 64 -14.82 4.49 2.88
CA PHE A 64 -13.86 3.46 2.50
C PHE A 64 -13.20 3.77 1.16
N LEU A 65 -13.95 4.17 0.13
CA LEU A 65 -13.40 4.51 -1.18
C LEU A 65 -12.42 5.69 -1.11
N THR A 66 -12.74 6.72 -0.32
CA THR A 66 -11.86 7.88 -0.11
C THR A 66 -10.56 7.46 0.57
N GLY A 67 -10.67 6.72 1.69
CA GLY A 67 -9.53 6.20 2.43
C GLY A 67 -8.66 5.24 1.62
N ALA A 68 -9.28 4.34 0.87
CA ALA A 68 -8.61 3.41 -0.05
C ALA A 68 -7.90 4.15 -1.19
N SER A 69 -8.50 5.21 -1.74
CA SER A 69 -7.89 6.03 -2.80
C SER A 69 -6.65 6.76 -2.30
N ILE A 70 -6.74 7.42 -1.14
CA ILE A 70 -5.59 8.10 -0.52
C ILE A 70 -4.49 7.08 -0.22
N THR A 71 -4.84 5.98 0.45
CA THR A 71 -3.90 4.90 0.82
C THR A 71 -3.23 4.31 -0.41
N GLY A 72 -4.00 3.92 -1.42
CA GLY A 72 -3.52 3.26 -2.63
C GLY A 72 -2.56 4.15 -3.43
N ILE A 73 -2.94 5.40 -3.69
CA ILE A 73 -2.09 6.33 -4.46
C ILE A 73 -0.78 6.63 -3.71
N THR A 74 -0.86 6.92 -2.41
CA THR A 74 0.33 7.23 -1.61
C THR A 74 1.22 6.02 -1.36
N TYR A 75 0.64 4.82 -1.26
CA TYR A 75 1.38 3.56 -1.22
C TYR A 75 2.13 3.29 -2.52
N ILE A 76 1.46 3.44 -3.68
CA ILE A 76 2.11 3.29 -4.98
C ILE A 76 3.28 4.27 -5.12
N ALA A 77 3.05 5.54 -4.77
CA ALA A 77 4.10 6.55 -4.78
C ALA A 77 5.27 6.13 -3.87
N THR A 78 4.99 5.61 -2.67
CA THR A 78 6.02 5.11 -1.75
C THR A 78 6.87 4.03 -2.40
N VAL A 79 6.25 2.96 -2.90
CA VAL A 79 6.99 1.81 -3.46
C VAL A 79 7.79 2.22 -4.70
N VAL A 80 7.19 2.99 -5.60
CA VAL A 80 7.88 3.48 -6.81
C VAL A 80 9.04 4.39 -6.44
N LEU A 81 8.84 5.36 -5.55
CA LEU A 81 9.89 6.31 -5.17
C LEU A 81 11.05 5.64 -4.43
N VAL A 82 10.77 4.67 -3.53
CA VAL A 82 11.81 3.91 -2.82
C VAL A 82 12.69 3.15 -3.81
N HIS A 83 12.08 2.44 -4.76
CA HIS A 83 12.84 1.65 -5.73
C HIS A 83 13.51 2.52 -6.80
N PHE A 84 12.87 3.60 -7.23
CA PHE A 84 13.46 4.59 -8.14
C PHE A 84 14.67 5.29 -7.51
N ALA A 85 14.53 5.80 -6.28
CA ALA A 85 15.60 6.50 -5.55
C ALA A 85 16.86 5.65 -5.38
N ARG A 86 16.70 4.33 -5.20
CA ARG A 86 17.82 3.39 -5.07
C ARG A 86 18.73 3.38 -6.30
N TYR A 87 18.13 3.35 -7.49
CA TYR A 87 18.86 3.14 -8.74
C TYR A 87 19.15 4.42 -9.53
N ASP A 88 18.41 5.50 -9.30
CA ASP A 88 18.65 6.75 -9.98
C ASP A 88 19.94 7.41 -9.49
N HIS A 89 20.86 7.69 -10.42
CA HIS A 89 22.17 8.28 -10.12
C HIS A 89 22.10 9.73 -9.61
N ARG A 90 20.95 10.41 -9.74
CA ARG A 90 20.75 11.76 -9.19
C ARG A 90 20.36 11.71 -7.71
N VAL A 91 20.03 10.53 -7.19
CA VAL A 91 19.60 10.28 -5.81
C VAL A 91 20.64 9.45 -5.05
N TYR A 92 20.56 8.11 -5.10
CA TYR A 92 21.54 7.23 -4.47
C TYR A 92 22.42 6.50 -5.48
N GLY A 93 21.88 6.12 -6.63
CA GLY A 93 22.65 5.53 -7.74
C GLY A 93 23.41 4.25 -7.38
N ILE A 94 22.82 3.36 -6.57
CA ILE A 94 23.50 2.15 -6.10
C ILE A 94 23.72 1.19 -7.27
N ALA A 95 24.99 0.84 -7.48
CA ALA A 95 25.41 -0.14 -8.47
C ALA A 95 25.13 -1.57 -7.96
N ASP A 96 23.89 -2.03 -8.10
CA ASP A 96 23.52 -3.42 -7.80
C ASP A 96 23.68 -4.37 -8.99
N VAL A 97 23.83 -5.65 -8.64
CA VAL A 97 23.68 -6.81 -9.53
C VAL A 97 22.31 -6.85 -10.22
N ARG A 98 22.27 -7.41 -11.43
CA ARG A 98 21.09 -7.42 -12.32
C ARG A 98 19.84 -8.02 -11.67
N TRP A 99 19.98 -9.08 -10.86
CA TRP A 99 18.83 -9.75 -10.23
C TRP A 99 18.12 -8.85 -9.20
N LYS A 100 18.84 -7.97 -8.48
CA LYS A 100 18.23 -7.03 -7.54
C LYS A 100 17.42 -5.96 -8.26
N LYS A 101 17.93 -5.47 -9.40
CA LYS A 101 17.18 -4.54 -10.26
C LYS A 101 15.89 -5.17 -10.78
N ALA A 102 15.96 -6.43 -11.23
CA ALA A 102 14.78 -7.18 -11.64
C ALA A 102 13.77 -7.36 -10.49
N LEU A 103 14.26 -7.74 -9.30
CA LEU A 103 13.44 -7.92 -8.11
C LEU A 103 12.80 -6.60 -7.63
N SER A 104 13.50 -5.48 -7.81
CA SER A 104 12.97 -4.14 -7.54
C SER A 104 11.85 -3.76 -8.51
N ILE A 105 12.01 -4.02 -9.81
CA ILE A 105 10.94 -3.83 -10.80
C ILE A 105 9.73 -4.69 -10.45
N PHE A 106 9.96 -5.95 -10.10
CA PHE A 106 8.90 -6.85 -9.64
C PHE A 106 8.19 -6.30 -8.39
N ALA A 107 8.94 -5.81 -7.40
CA ALA A 107 8.37 -5.20 -6.19
C ALA A 107 7.48 -3.98 -6.51
N MET A 108 7.90 -3.13 -7.46
CA MET A 108 7.10 -1.99 -7.92
C MET A 108 5.82 -2.44 -8.62
N VAL A 109 5.88 -3.41 -9.52
CA VAL A 109 4.71 -3.94 -10.23
C VAL A 109 3.71 -4.55 -9.25
N CYS A 110 4.17 -5.39 -8.32
CA CYS A 110 3.32 -5.95 -7.26
C CYS A 110 2.71 -4.85 -6.37
N GLY A 111 3.48 -3.82 -6.04
CA GLY A 111 2.99 -2.67 -5.26
C GLY A 111 1.92 -1.86 -6.00
N ILE A 112 2.10 -1.64 -7.31
CA ILE A 112 1.10 -0.98 -8.18
C ILE A 112 -0.19 -1.79 -8.23
N ILE A 113 -0.10 -3.11 -8.43
CA ILE A 113 -1.25 -4.01 -8.44
C ILE A 113 -1.99 -3.95 -7.10
N ALA A 114 -1.27 -3.96 -5.97
CA ALA A 114 -1.88 -3.87 -4.65
C ALA A 114 -2.59 -2.53 -4.41
N GLY A 115 -1.93 -1.40 -4.73
CA GLY A 115 -2.52 -0.08 -4.54
C GLY A 115 -3.75 0.16 -5.42
N LEU A 116 -3.71 -0.27 -6.69
CA LEU A 116 -4.87 -0.19 -7.58
C LEU A 116 -5.97 -1.17 -7.14
N GLY A 117 -5.60 -2.37 -6.73
CA GLY A 117 -6.50 -3.38 -6.18
C GLY A 117 -7.28 -2.84 -4.98
N LEU A 118 -6.61 -2.12 -4.08
CA LEU A 118 -7.25 -1.49 -2.93
C LEU A 118 -8.35 -0.48 -3.31
N VAL A 119 -8.10 0.36 -4.33
CA VAL A 119 -9.10 1.30 -4.83
C VAL A 119 -10.27 0.55 -5.49
N LEU A 120 -9.95 -0.47 -6.30
CA LEU A 120 -10.95 -1.30 -6.97
C LEU A 120 -11.84 -2.05 -5.97
N LEU A 121 -11.31 -2.48 -4.81
CA LEU A 121 -12.12 -3.08 -3.73
C LEU A 121 -13.19 -2.11 -3.20
N GLY A 122 -12.94 -0.80 -3.24
CA GLY A 122 -13.93 0.20 -2.84
C GLY A 122 -15.00 0.44 -3.89
N ILE A 123 -14.64 0.31 -5.18
CA ILE A 123 -15.59 0.46 -6.29
C ILE A 123 -16.49 -0.79 -6.37
N MET A 124 -15.85 -1.96 -6.44
CA MET A 124 -16.47 -3.28 -6.56
C MET A 124 -16.66 -3.92 -5.18
N ASP A 125 -17.65 -3.42 -4.44
CA ASP A 125 -17.95 -3.87 -3.09
C ASP A 125 -18.50 -5.31 -3.01
N THR A 126 -18.54 -5.88 -1.79
CA THR A 126 -19.02 -7.25 -1.55
C THR A 126 -20.53 -7.44 -1.73
N ALA A 127 -21.32 -6.37 -1.66
CA ALA A 127 -22.77 -6.45 -1.78
C ALA A 127 -23.22 -6.65 -3.24
N ARG A 128 -22.50 -6.08 -4.22
CA ARG A 128 -22.85 -6.16 -5.65
C ARG A 128 -21.92 -7.07 -6.44
N TYR A 129 -20.62 -7.09 -6.12
CA TYR A 129 -19.59 -7.77 -6.93
C TYR A 129 -18.77 -8.79 -6.12
N ARG A 130 -19.43 -9.60 -5.27
CA ARG A 130 -18.78 -10.52 -4.32
C ARG A 130 -17.62 -11.34 -4.89
N ILE A 131 -17.85 -12.08 -5.97
CA ILE A 131 -16.83 -12.96 -6.55
C ILE A 131 -15.62 -12.14 -7.02
N ALA A 132 -15.89 -11.03 -7.71
CA ALA A 132 -14.83 -10.18 -8.22
C ALA A 132 -14.08 -9.46 -7.08
N HIS A 133 -14.79 -9.05 -6.02
CA HIS A 133 -14.19 -8.51 -4.80
C HIS A 133 -13.23 -9.51 -4.14
N GLN A 134 -13.60 -10.79 -4.06
CA GLN A 134 -12.73 -11.84 -3.50
C GLN A 134 -11.44 -12.02 -4.30
N TYR A 135 -11.52 -12.05 -5.63
CA TYR A 135 -10.32 -12.11 -6.48
C TYR A 135 -9.47 -10.84 -6.40
N LEU A 136 -10.08 -9.65 -6.32
CA LEU A 136 -9.37 -8.40 -6.10
C LEU A 136 -8.66 -8.38 -4.74
N LEU A 137 -9.31 -8.91 -3.70
CA LEU A 137 -8.74 -8.98 -2.36
C LEU A 137 -7.53 -9.91 -2.35
N LEU A 138 -7.64 -11.07 -2.99
CA LEU A 138 -6.53 -11.99 -3.15
C LEU A 138 -5.38 -11.35 -3.93
N ALA A 139 -5.66 -10.69 -5.05
CA ALA A 139 -4.65 -9.98 -5.85
C ALA A 139 -3.98 -8.85 -5.05
N CYS A 140 -4.74 -8.10 -4.27
CA CYS A 140 -4.23 -7.03 -3.41
C CYS A 140 -3.29 -7.60 -2.33
N LEU A 141 -3.70 -8.67 -1.65
CA LEU A 141 -2.90 -9.32 -0.60
C LEU A 141 -1.62 -9.97 -1.14
N LEU A 142 -1.70 -10.65 -2.30
CA LEU A 142 -0.52 -11.21 -2.96
C LEU A 142 0.40 -10.10 -3.48
N GLY A 143 -0.15 -9.01 -4.00
CA GLY A 143 0.61 -7.85 -4.46
C GLY A 143 1.37 -7.17 -3.32
N ILE A 144 0.72 -6.90 -2.19
CA ILE A 144 1.38 -6.27 -1.04
C ILE A 144 2.44 -7.20 -0.43
N ALA A 145 2.13 -8.50 -0.28
CA ALA A 145 3.08 -9.48 0.23
C ALA A 145 4.30 -9.64 -0.70
N GLY A 146 4.07 -9.79 -2.01
CA GLY A 146 5.12 -9.88 -3.02
C GLY A 146 5.99 -8.62 -3.05
N SER A 147 5.37 -7.45 -2.97
CA SER A 147 6.10 -6.16 -2.91
C SER A 147 6.93 -6.04 -1.64
N ALA A 148 6.36 -6.37 -0.48
CA ALA A 148 7.04 -6.30 0.81
C ALA A 148 8.23 -7.26 0.91
N VAL A 149 8.05 -8.53 0.53
CA VAL A 149 9.11 -9.55 0.54
C VAL A 149 10.22 -9.14 -0.42
N SER A 150 9.88 -8.78 -1.66
CA SER A 150 10.87 -8.38 -2.67
C SER A 150 11.64 -7.13 -2.25
N THR A 151 10.95 -6.14 -1.67
CA THR A 151 11.60 -4.94 -1.11
C THR A 151 12.55 -5.31 0.02
N THR A 152 12.12 -6.17 0.95
CA THR A 152 12.96 -6.63 2.06
C THR A 152 14.23 -7.31 1.54
N VAL A 153 14.12 -8.19 0.54
CA VAL A 153 15.27 -8.88 -0.06
C VAL A 153 16.21 -7.90 -0.77
N VAL A 154 15.68 -6.93 -1.52
CA VAL A 154 16.49 -5.90 -2.21
C VAL A 154 17.27 -5.04 -1.20
N TYR A 155 16.65 -4.73 -0.06
CA TYR A 155 17.20 -3.84 0.97
C TYR A 155 17.94 -4.56 2.11
N TRP A 156 17.98 -5.90 2.11
CA TRP A 156 18.57 -6.71 3.18
C TRP A 156 20.02 -6.34 3.49
N ASP A 157 20.80 -6.02 2.47
CA ASP A 157 22.21 -5.66 2.63
C ASP A 157 22.42 -4.32 3.33
N GLN A 158 21.47 -3.38 3.21
CA GLN A 158 21.54 -2.06 3.83
C GLN A 158 21.20 -2.08 5.32
N VAL A 159 20.59 -3.16 5.82
CA VAL A 159 20.34 -3.35 7.25
C VAL A 159 21.65 -3.63 7.99
N TRP A 160 22.56 -4.38 7.36
CA TRP A 160 23.80 -4.84 7.98
C TRP A 160 25.04 -4.02 7.59
N LYS A 161 25.04 -3.43 6.39
CA LYS A 161 26.17 -2.62 5.93
C LYS A 161 25.91 -1.14 6.24
N PRO A 162 26.87 -0.42 6.84
CA PRO A 162 26.77 1.02 7.00
C PRO A 162 26.51 1.67 5.65
N SER A 163 25.53 2.57 5.57
CA SER A 163 25.25 3.23 4.30
C SER A 163 26.50 4.02 3.85
N PRO A 164 26.90 3.92 2.57
CA PRO A 164 28.03 4.71 2.04
C PRO A 164 27.81 6.22 2.23
N PHE A 165 26.56 6.63 2.36
CA PHE A 165 26.10 8.00 2.53
C PHE A 165 26.03 8.46 3.99
N ARG A 166 26.55 7.68 4.95
CA ARG A 166 26.60 8.04 6.38
C ARG A 166 27.31 9.38 6.63
N ASN A 167 28.24 9.76 5.74
CA ASN A 167 28.98 11.03 5.82
C ASN A 167 28.29 12.22 5.10
N LEU A 168 27.11 12.02 4.50
CA LEU A 168 26.36 13.08 3.81
C LEU A 168 25.19 13.63 4.64
N ARG A 169 24.98 13.14 5.87
CA ARG A 169 24.08 13.76 6.84
C ARG A 169 24.84 14.91 7.52
N VAL A 170 24.89 16.05 6.84
CA VAL A 170 25.24 17.35 7.42
C VAL A 170 23.98 18.17 7.54
#